data_AF-A0A7W6SLW1-F1
#
_entry.id   AF-A0A7W6SLW1-F1
#
_cell.length_a   1.000
_cell.length_b   1.000
_cell.length_c   1.000
_cell.angle_alpha   90.00
_cell.angle_beta   90.00
_cell.angle_gamma   90.00
#
_symmetry.space_group_name_H-M   'P 1'
#
loop_
_entity.id
_entity.type
_entity.pdbx_description
1 polymer ?
#
loop_
_entity_poly.entity_id
_entity_poly.type
_entity_poly.pdbx_seq_one_letter_code
_entity_poly.pdbx_strand_id
1 'polypeptide(L)'
;MTRLACAVALIGLAAPFGHARDRGQFANTNADLKAWFDSLRSGKGPCCSDADGSALSDTDWESKDGHYRVRIPRLGYVLDGQQQELVWVDVPEEAVIAEPNRVGRTMVWPIYGYMGVTIRCFMPGSMT
;
A
#
# COMPACT_ATOMS: atom_id res chain seq x y z
N MET A 1 13.02 32.90 24.86
CA MET A 1 13.06 31.41 24.91
C MET A 1 11.68 30.76 24.94
N THR A 2 10.63 31.43 25.43
CA THR A 2 9.25 30.89 25.53
C THR A 2 8.51 30.76 24.18
N ARG A 3 8.82 31.59 23.18
CA ARG A 3 8.12 31.57 21.88
C ARG A 3 8.54 30.43 20.95
N LEU A 4 9.79 29.98 21.00
CA LEU A 4 10.25 28.81 20.24
C LEU A 4 9.67 27.50 20.79
N ALA A 5 9.45 27.42 22.11
CA ALA A 5 8.91 26.22 22.75
C ALA A 5 7.47 25.91 22.31
N CYS A 6 6.62 26.94 22.10
CA CYS A 6 5.26 26.75 21.61
C CYS A 6 5.19 26.30 20.14
N ALA A 7 6.12 26.74 19.29
CA ALA A 7 6.14 26.37 17.88
C ALA A 7 6.53 24.89 17.67
N VAL A 8 7.47 24.37 18.47
CA VAL A 8 7.88 22.96 18.40
C VAL A 8 6.80 22.02 18.93
N ALA A 9 6.05 22.44 19.95
CA ALA A 9 4.94 21.65 20.50
C ALA A 9 3.78 21.48 19.49
N LEU A 10 3.53 22.47 18.63
CA LEU A 10 2.46 22.41 17.62
C LEU A 10 2.77 21.50 16.43
N ILE A 11 4.05 21.27 16.11
CA ILE A 11 4.45 20.40 14.98
C ILE A 11 4.29 18.92 15.34
N GLY A 12 4.46 18.54 16.61
CA GLY A 12 4.30 17.16 17.07
C GLY A 12 2.86 16.63 17.04
N LEU A 13 1.85 17.51 17.17
CA LEU A 13 0.44 17.12 17.14
C LEU A 13 -0.16 17.03 15.73
N ALA A 14 0.52 17.57 14.73
CA ALA A 14 0.02 17.59 13.34
C ALA A 14 0.60 16.46 12.48
N ALA A 15 1.52 15.65 13.00
CA ALA A 15 1.97 14.45 12.30
C ALA A 15 0.84 13.42 12.33
N PRO A 16 0.21 13.08 11.18
CA PRO A 16 -0.61 11.89 11.15
C PRO A 16 0.32 10.72 11.47
N PHE A 17 0.14 10.11 12.63
CA PHE A 17 0.68 8.79 12.87
C PHE A 17 0.11 7.92 11.75
N GLY A 18 0.98 7.56 10.79
CA GLY A 18 0.68 6.58 9.77
C GLY A 18 0.47 5.26 10.47
N HIS A 19 -0.73 5.06 11.02
CA HIS A 19 -1.14 3.76 11.48
C HIS A 19 -1.27 2.92 10.24
N ALA A 20 -0.35 1.98 10.06
CA ALA A 20 -0.65 0.83 9.25
C ALA A 20 -1.92 0.21 9.82
N ARG A 21 -3.01 0.36 9.09
CA ARG A 21 -4.19 -0.44 9.37
C ARG A 21 -3.85 -1.84 8.90
N ASP A 22 -4.11 -2.80 9.77
CA ASP A 22 -4.22 -4.21 9.42
C ASP A 22 -5.72 -4.51 9.45
N ARG A 23 -6.32 -4.75 8.28
CA ARG A 23 -7.72 -5.14 8.13
C ARG A 23 -7.97 -6.60 8.50
N GLY A 24 -6.94 -7.34 8.91
CA GLY A 24 -7.04 -8.75 9.29
C GLY A 24 -7.42 -9.65 8.12
N GLN A 25 -7.33 -9.18 6.87
CA GLN A 25 -7.81 -9.93 5.71
C GLN A 25 -7.06 -11.25 5.50
N PHE A 26 -5.87 -11.37 6.09
CA PHE A 26 -5.03 -12.58 6.08
C PHE A 26 -4.95 -13.28 7.44
N ALA A 27 -5.77 -12.87 8.43
CA ALA A 27 -5.73 -13.44 9.78
C ALA A 27 -6.19 -14.91 9.82
N ASN A 28 -7.02 -15.34 8.86
CA ASN A 28 -7.54 -16.71 8.75
C ASN A 28 -6.75 -17.58 7.75
N THR A 29 -5.60 -17.11 7.28
CA THR A 29 -4.72 -17.88 6.41
C THR A 29 -3.85 -18.84 7.25
N ASN A 30 -3.33 -19.92 6.66
CA ASN A 30 -2.41 -20.80 7.39
C ASN A 30 -1.17 -20.02 7.88
N ALA A 31 -0.54 -20.53 8.95
CA ALA A 31 0.56 -19.83 9.61
C ALA A 31 1.74 -19.55 8.67
N ASP A 32 2.04 -20.47 7.75
CA ASP A 32 3.15 -20.32 6.79
C ASP A 32 2.93 -19.18 5.80
N LEU A 33 1.71 -19.05 5.25
CA LEU A 33 1.40 -17.98 4.31
C LEU A 33 1.26 -16.64 5.02
N LYS A 34 0.75 -16.63 6.27
CA LYS A 34 0.80 -15.42 7.12
C LYS A 34 2.24 -14.98 7.38
N ALA A 35 3.12 -15.89 7.80
CA ALA A 35 4.52 -15.57 8.06
C ALA A 35 5.22 -15.04 6.79
N TRP A 36 4.89 -15.61 5.64
CA TRP A 36 5.36 -15.09 4.36
C TRP A 36 4.85 -13.66 4.10
N PHE A 37 3.56 -13.37 4.28
CA PHE A 37 3.02 -12.01 4.14
C PHE A 37 3.70 -11.01 5.08
N ASP A 38 3.89 -11.39 6.35
CA ASP A 38 4.54 -10.56 7.36
C ASP A 38 6.02 -10.29 7.02
N SER A 39 6.66 -11.21 6.28
CA SER A 39 8.05 -11.08 5.82
C SER A 39 8.23 -10.21 4.58
N LEU A 40 7.16 -9.83 3.87
CA LEU A 40 7.27 -9.13 2.59
C LEU A 40 7.87 -7.72 2.74
N ARG A 41 8.82 -7.41 1.87
CA ARG A 41 9.52 -6.12 1.84
C ARG A 41 9.79 -5.71 0.40
N SER A 42 9.69 -4.42 0.11
CA SER A 42 10.18 -3.79 -1.11
C SER A 42 11.47 -3.01 -0.82
N GLY A 43 12.03 -2.35 -1.84
CA GLY A 43 13.13 -1.39 -1.67
C GLY A 43 12.77 -0.22 -0.74
N LYS A 44 11.48 0.01 -0.50
CA LYS A 44 10.97 1.00 0.46
C LYS A 44 10.91 0.48 1.91
N GLY A 45 11.15 -0.83 2.16
CA GLY A 45 11.05 -1.49 3.48
C GLY A 45 9.87 -2.48 3.60
N PRO A 46 9.40 -2.83 4.81
CA PRO A 46 8.33 -3.83 5.00
C PRO A 46 6.94 -3.40 4.49
N CYS A 47 6.16 -4.33 3.95
CA CYS A 47 4.88 -4.03 3.30
C CYS A 47 3.71 -3.99 4.29
N CYS A 48 3.54 -5.06 5.07
CA CYS A 48 2.40 -5.26 5.96
C CYS A 48 2.49 -4.45 7.27
N SER A 49 3.68 -3.94 7.64
CA SER A 49 3.83 -3.06 8.81
C SER A 49 3.40 -1.62 8.55
N ASP A 50 3.24 -1.24 7.28
CA ASP A 50 3.07 0.15 6.83
C ASP A 50 1.75 0.37 6.07
N ALA A 51 1.22 -0.68 5.41
CA ALA A 51 0.00 -0.60 4.60
C ALA A 51 -0.77 -1.93 4.57
N ASP A 52 -2.08 -1.84 4.32
CA ASP A 52 -2.92 -2.98 3.98
C ASP A 52 -2.67 -3.41 2.53
N GLY A 53 -2.41 -4.69 2.29
CA GLY A 53 -2.34 -5.24 0.94
C GLY A 53 -3.71 -5.58 0.40
N SER A 54 -3.96 -5.43 -0.89
CA SER A 54 -5.18 -5.92 -1.55
C SER A 54 -4.84 -6.57 -2.88
N ALA A 55 -5.66 -7.54 -3.27
CA ALA A 55 -5.53 -8.20 -4.56
C ALA A 55 -6.26 -7.41 -5.63
N LEU A 56 -5.64 -7.22 -6.79
CA LEU A 56 -6.21 -6.52 -7.94
C LEU A 56 -6.97 -7.49 -8.86
N SER A 57 -7.88 -6.93 -9.66
CA SER A 57 -8.41 -7.58 -10.86
C SER A 57 -7.37 -7.51 -11.98
N ASP A 58 -7.40 -8.45 -12.92
CA ASP A 58 -6.49 -8.46 -14.08
C ASP A 58 -6.65 -7.22 -14.98
N THR A 59 -7.79 -6.53 -14.90
CA THR A 59 -8.06 -5.27 -15.62
C THR A 59 -7.57 -4.03 -14.89
N ASP A 60 -7.19 -4.15 -13.62
CA ASP A 60 -6.85 -3.04 -12.74
C ASP A 60 -5.33 -2.90 -12.53
N TRP A 61 -4.54 -3.51 -13.40
CA TRP A 61 -3.11 -3.27 -13.50
C TRP A 61 -2.63 -3.55 -14.92
N GLU A 62 -1.48 -2.99 -15.27
CA GLU A 62 -0.79 -3.37 -16.50
C GLU A 62 0.72 -3.31 -16.31
N SER A 63 1.42 -3.97 -17.22
CA SER A 63 2.87 -3.95 -17.35
C SER A 63 3.25 -3.44 -18.73
N LYS A 64 4.13 -2.45 -18.78
CA LYS A 64 4.69 -1.91 -20.02
C LYS A 64 6.17 -1.64 -19.83
N ASP A 65 7.01 -2.21 -20.70
CA ASP A 65 8.47 -2.00 -20.71
C ASP A 65 9.15 -2.26 -19.35
N GLY A 66 8.66 -3.25 -18.59
CA GLY A 66 9.17 -3.57 -17.24
C GLY A 66 8.66 -2.67 -16.12
N HIS A 67 7.84 -1.67 -16.45
CA HIS A 67 7.17 -0.81 -15.49
C HIS A 67 5.72 -1.24 -15.30
N TYR A 68 5.18 -0.98 -14.11
CA TYR A 68 3.81 -1.31 -13.77
C TYR A 68 3.01 -0.05 -13.46
N ARG A 69 1.71 -0.09 -13.78
CA ARG A 69 0.73 0.84 -13.22
C ARG A 69 -0.46 0.06 -12.69
N VAL A 70 -1.08 0.59 -11.65
CA VAL A 70 -2.25 -0.01 -10.99
C VAL A 70 -3.41 0.97 -10.99
N ARG A 71 -4.62 0.44 -11.01
CA ARG A 71 -5.86 1.21 -10.94
C ARG A 71 -6.52 0.94 -9.59
N ILE A 72 -6.49 1.94 -8.72
CA ILE A 72 -6.94 1.81 -7.32
C ILE A 72 -7.79 3.02 -6.91
N PRO A 73 -8.57 2.93 -5.82
CA PRO A 73 -9.31 4.08 -5.30
C PRO A 73 -8.42 5.30 -5.12
N ARG A 74 -8.92 6.49 -5.41
CA ARG A 74 -8.21 7.75 -5.13
C ARG A 74 -8.01 7.97 -3.63
N LEU A 75 -8.95 7.47 -2.82
CA LEU A 75 -9.00 7.64 -1.36
C LEU A 75 -9.06 6.28 -0.66
N GLY A 76 -8.43 6.20 0.52
CA GLY A 76 -8.42 4.98 1.35
C GLY A 76 -9.67 4.77 2.21
N TYR A 77 -10.68 5.63 2.07
CA TYR A 77 -11.92 5.61 2.83
C TYR A 77 -13.13 5.81 1.91
N VAL A 78 -14.30 5.38 2.37
CA VAL A 78 -15.57 5.56 1.64
C VAL A 78 -16.19 6.89 2.05
N LEU A 79 -16.65 7.66 1.06
CA LEU A 79 -17.42 8.89 1.24
C LEU A 79 -18.89 8.59 1.05
N ASP A 80 -19.72 8.72 2.09
CA ASP A 80 -21.19 8.67 2.02
C ASP A 80 -21.77 7.44 1.27
N GLY A 81 -21.10 6.30 1.35
CA GLY A 81 -21.49 5.07 0.63
C GLY A 81 -21.31 5.14 -0.91
N GLN A 82 -20.71 6.21 -1.43
CA GLN A 82 -20.45 6.40 -2.85
C GLN A 82 -19.27 5.54 -3.32
N GLN A 83 -19.39 5.04 -4.55
CA GLN A 83 -18.30 4.37 -5.23
C GLN A 83 -17.12 5.32 -5.40
N GLN A 84 -15.94 4.87 -5.00
CA GLN A 84 -14.72 5.67 -5.12
C GLN A 84 -14.26 5.73 -6.57
N GLU A 85 -13.82 6.91 -7.00
CA GLU A 85 -13.12 7.05 -8.28
C GLU A 85 -11.84 6.21 -8.24
N LEU A 86 -11.64 5.39 -9.27
CA LEU A 86 -10.39 4.67 -9.45
C LEU A 86 -9.45 5.50 -10.33
N VAL A 87 -8.20 5.62 -9.90
CA VAL A 87 -7.15 6.35 -10.59
C VAL A 87 -6.01 5.41 -10.95
N TRP A 88 -5.39 5.65 -12.10
CA TRP A 88 -4.15 4.98 -12.49
C TRP A 88 -2.98 5.62 -11.73
N VAL A 89 -2.14 4.77 -11.13
CA VAL A 89 -0.97 5.15 -10.34
C VAL A 89 0.20 4.33 -10.83
N ASP A 90 1.27 5.01 -11.23
CA ASP A 90 2.52 4.33 -11.60
C ASP A 90 3.15 3.69 -10.36
N VAL A 91 3.66 2.49 -10.53
CA VAL A 91 4.37 1.75 -9.48
C VAL A 91 5.85 2.11 -9.58
N PRO A 92 6.43 2.75 -8.55
CA PRO A 92 7.87 3.01 -8.53
C PRO A 92 8.63 1.69 -8.51
N GLU A 93 9.78 1.65 -9.19
CA GLU A 93 10.58 0.42 -9.34
C GLU A 93 10.96 -0.18 -7.97
N GLU A 94 11.33 0.68 -7.02
CA GLU A 94 11.69 0.29 -5.67
C GLU A 94 10.50 -0.18 -4.80
N ALA A 95 9.26 -0.01 -5.29
CA ALA A 95 8.07 -0.59 -4.66
C ALA A 95 7.79 -2.04 -5.11
N VAL A 96 8.42 -2.51 -6.19
CA VAL A 96 8.23 -3.88 -6.68
C VAL A 96 8.90 -4.87 -5.73
N ILE A 97 8.15 -5.87 -5.31
CA ILE A 97 8.66 -6.97 -4.47
C ILE A 97 9.32 -8.01 -5.39
N ALA A 98 10.57 -8.36 -5.09
CA ALA A 98 11.34 -9.36 -5.84
C ALA A 98 11.04 -10.81 -5.42
N GLU A 99 10.45 -11.01 -4.24
CA GLU A 99 10.08 -12.34 -3.73
C GLU A 99 9.03 -13.01 -4.62
N PRO A 100 9.07 -14.34 -4.78
CA PRO A 100 8.05 -15.06 -5.55
C PRO A 100 6.63 -14.87 -4.99
N ASN A 101 5.68 -14.61 -5.88
CA ASN A 101 4.27 -14.44 -5.52
C ASN A 101 3.61 -15.78 -5.20
N ARG A 102 3.42 -16.08 -3.91
CA ARG A 102 2.77 -17.32 -3.44
C ARG A 102 1.24 -17.30 -3.53
N VAL A 103 0.64 -16.13 -3.76
CA VAL A 103 -0.81 -15.94 -3.92
C VAL A 103 -1.23 -16.12 -5.37
N GLY A 104 -0.32 -15.88 -6.32
CA GLY A 104 -0.54 -15.98 -7.76
C GLY A 104 -1.29 -14.78 -8.37
N ARG A 105 -2.11 -14.07 -7.58
CA ARG A 105 -2.79 -12.84 -7.99
C ARG A 105 -1.90 -11.61 -7.83
N THR A 106 -2.13 -10.58 -8.64
CA THR A 106 -1.47 -9.27 -8.46
C THR A 106 -1.91 -8.63 -7.14
N MET A 107 -0.95 -8.20 -6.35
CA MET A 107 -1.17 -7.59 -5.04
C MET A 107 -0.59 -6.18 -4.99
N VAL A 108 -1.26 -5.28 -4.26
CA VAL A 108 -0.80 -3.89 -4.06
C VAL A 108 -1.02 -3.43 -2.62
N TRP A 109 -0.07 -2.66 -2.11
CA TRP A 109 -0.11 -2.01 -0.79
C TRP A 109 -0.06 -0.50 -0.99
N PRO A 110 -1.21 0.19 -1.08
CA PRO A 110 -1.25 1.63 -1.22
C PRO A 110 -1.13 2.35 0.13
N ILE A 111 -0.47 3.51 0.13
CA ILE A 111 -0.50 4.47 1.22
C ILE A 111 -1.25 5.70 0.75
N TYR A 112 -2.29 6.07 1.48
CA TYR A 112 -3.10 7.26 1.23
C TYR A 112 -2.65 8.38 2.17
N GLY A 113 -2.14 9.46 1.60
CA GLY A 113 -1.71 10.64 2.35
C GLY A 113 -2.31 11.93 1.80
N TYR A 114 -1.95 13.06 2.40
CA TYR A 114 -2.41 14.39 1.96
C TYR A 114 -1.93 14.74 0.53
N MET A 115 -0.82 14.15 0.09
CA MET A 115 -0.30 14.29 -1.28
C MET A 115 -0.95 13.33 -2.29
N GLY A 116 -1.95 12.55 -1.87
CA GLY A 116 -2.59 11.52 -2.68
C GLY A 116 -2.13 10.10 -2.35
N VAL A 117 -2.45 9.18 -3.24
CA VAL A 117 -2.11 7.75 -3.11
C VAL A 117 -0.73 7.45 -3.70
N THR A 118 0.05 6.65 -2.98
CA THR A 118 1.36 6.17 -3.42
C THR A 118 1.47 4.66 -3.19
N ILE A 119 2.34 3.99 -3.94
CA ILE A 119 2.52 2.54 -3.84
C ILE A 119 3.70 2.21 -2.91
N ARG A 120 3.40 1.54 -1.80
CA ARG A 120 4.38 1.06 -0.82
C ARG A 120 5.04 -0.23 -1.26
N CYS A 121 4.20 -1.17 -1.70
CA CYS A 121 4.61 -2.43 -2.27
C CYS A 121 3.69 -2.84 -3.41
N PHE A 122 4.26 -3.53 -4.38
CA PHE A 122 3.56 -4.14 -5.49
C PHE A 122 4.16 -5.51 -5.77
N MET A 123 3.31 -6.50 -5.96
CA MET A 123 3.73 -7.84 -6.34
C MET A 123 2.96 -8.25 -7.59
N PRO A 124 3.63 -8.38 -8.75
CA PRO A 124 2.95 -8.80 -9.95
C PRO A 124 2.38 -10.21 -9.79
N GLY A 125 1.17 -10.41 -10.29
CA GLY A 125 0.60 -11.74 -10.49
C GLY A 125 1.30 -12.45 -11.64
N SER A 126 1.17 -13.77 -11.67
CA SER A 126 1.46 -14.54 -12.87
C SER A 126 0.36 -14.27 -13.89
N MET A 127 0.69 -13.60 -15.00
CA MET A 127 -0.20 -13.49 -16.15
C MET A 127 -0.44 -14.89 -16.69
N THR A 128 -1.61 -15.47 -16.42
CA THR A 128 -2.07 -16.71 -17.06
C THR A 128 -3.06 -16.39 -18.15
#